data_AF-A0A1B7V9V0-F1
#
_entry.id   AF-A0A1B7V9V0-F1
#
_cell.length_a   1.000
_cell.length_b   1.000
_cell.length_c   1.000
_cell.angle_alpha   90.00
_cell.angle_beta   90.00
_cell.angle_gamma   90.00
#
_symmetry.space_group_name_H-M   'P 1'
#
loop_
_entity.id
_entity.type
_entity.pdbx_description
1 polymer ?
#
loop_
_entity_poly.entity_id
_entity_poly.type
_entity_poly.pdbx_seq_one_letter_code
_entity_poly.pdbx_strand_id
1 'polypeptide(L)'
;MAGQKPPRPKQGWIYFINPSRVSLTCHFRHVHIYELNEPGYLKCKTCQGTINSSRVIRGEHPHIIWTSDEFEDKSGYKAPFFSVIPLTSEKNQTGLHTGLPTTLPINPTQKNGLDKKSYALVHQLFAVEANCFKDKAGNWLERTGQLEKADKDAIDERLKFHLGLIDNPSDEWFIKNANIETLKKVFYLLPDKEKSQAIEELIDLES
;
A
#
# COMPACT_ATOMS: atom_id res chain seq x y z
N MET A 1 32.59 8.30 -16.48
CA MET A 1 31.81 9.53 -16.20
C MET A 1 31.54 9.55 -14.71
N ALA A 2 32.23 10.43 -13.97
CA ALA A 2 32.12 10.54 -12.52
C ALA A 2 31.23 11.74 -12.17
N GLY A 3 30.32 11.59 -11.19
CA GLY A 3 29.83 12.73 -10.43
C GLY A 3 28.33 13.06 -10.47
N GLN A 4 27.47 12.36 -11.22
CA GLN A 4 26.03 12.54 -11.02
C GLN A 4 25.57 11.69 -9.84
N LYS A 5 25.33 12.33 -8.68
CA LYS A 5 24.59 11.71 -7.59
C LYS A 5 23.27 11.17 -8.19
N PRO A 6 22.93 9.89 -7.96
CA PRO A 6 21.69 9.33 -8.46
C PRO A 6 20.53 10.25 -7.99
N PRO A 7 19.57 10.58 -8.86
CA PRO A 7 18.49 11.47 -8.47
C PRO A 7 17.69 10.83 -7.32
N ARG A 8 17.12 11.66 -6.44
CA ARG A 8 16.18 11.20 -5.40
C ARG A 8 15.12 10.28 -6.04
N PRO A 9 14.72 9.17 -5.37
CA PRO A 9 13.70 8.27 -5.88
C PRO A 9 12.44 9.00 -6.37
N LYS A 10 11.91 8.58 -7.52
CA LYS A 10 10.73 9.20 -8.17
C LYS A 10 9.60 8.20 -8.37
N GLN A 11 8.39 8.71 -8.55
CA GLN A 11 7.20 7.91 -8.83
C GLN A 11 7.40 6.94 -10.00
N GLY A 12 7.08 5.67 -9.76
CA GLY A 12 7.20 4.56 -10.67
C GLY A 12 8.61 3.98 -10.79
N TRP A 13 9.60 4.44 -10.03
CA TRP A 13 10.91 3.78 -9.98
C TRP A 13 10.84 2.49 -9.17
N ILE A 14 11.63 1.50 -9.58
CA ILE A 14 11.70 0.20 -8.93
C ILE A 14 13.05 0.07 -8.23
N TYR A 15 13.00 -0.36 -6.97
CA TYR A 15 14.16 -0.68 -6.17
C TYR A 15 14.00 -2.05 -5.53
N PHE A 16 15.10 -2.79 -5.43
CA PHE A 16 15.20 -3.95 -4.56
C PHE A 16 15.70 -3.45 -3.21
N ILE A 17 14.85 -3.58 -2.19
CA ILE A 17 15.18 -3.17 -0.82
C ILE A 17 14.65 -4.21 0.17
N ASN A 18 15.24 -4.22 1.36
CA ASN A 18 14.71 -4.89 2.53
C ASN A 18 14.32 -3.82 3.57
N PRO A 19 13.03 -3.42 3.65
CA PRO A 19 12.62 -2.31 4.51
C PRO A 19 12.84 -2.63 6.00
N SER A 20 13.74 -1.92 6.65
CA SER A 20 14.04 -2.07 8.08
C SER A 20 13.39 -1.00 8.95
N ARG A 21 13.01 0.16 8.39
CA ARG A 21 12.32 1.23 9.13
C ARG A 21 11.12 1.74 8.34
N VAL A 22 9.93 1.55 8.88
CA VAL A 22 8.67 1.79 8.18
C VAL A 22 7.65 2.51 9.05
N SER A 23 6.70 3.21 8.43
CA SER A 23 5.51 3.73 9.10
C SER A 23 4.34 2.78 8.84
N LEU A 24 3.74 2.27 9.92
CA LEU A 24 2.62 1.34 9.84
C LEU A 24 1.43 1.84 10.66
N THR A 25 0.25 1.51 10.16
CA THR A 25 -1.04 1.88 10.74
C THR A 25 -1.67 0.66 11.41
N CYS A 26 -2.07 0.78 12.67
CA CYS A 26 -2.81 -0.28 13.35
C CYS A 26 -4.30 -0.29 12.92
N HIS A 27 -5.04 -1.33 13.31
CA HIS A 27 -6.48 -1.44 13.01
C HIS A 27 -7.29 -0.22 13.49
N PHE A 28 -6.90 0.39 14.61
CA PHE A 28 -7.51 1.60 15.17
C PHE A 28 -6.94 2.90 14.59
N ARG A 29 -6.27 2.85 13.43
CA ARG A 29 -5.71 4.00 12.71
C ARG A 29 -4.58 4.78 13.42
N HIS A 30 -4.03 4.30 14.53
CA HIS A 30 -2.79 4.85 15.07
C HIS A 30 -1.62 4.56 14.12
N VAL A 31 -0.86 5.61 13.77
CA VAL A 31 0.31 5.55 12.89
C VAL A 31 1.58 5.66 13.72
N HIS A 32 2.50 4.72 13.55
CA HIS A 32 3.78 4.71 14.25
C HIS A 32 4.92 4.23 13.34
N ILE A 33 6.12 4.72 13.63
CA ILE A 33 7.36 4.22 13.02
C ILE A 33 7.82 2.97 13.78
N TYR A 34 8.12 1.91 13.04
CA TYR A 34 8.65 0.65 13.56
C TYR A 34 10.00 0.35 12.92
N GLU A 35 10.89 -0.20 13.74
CA GLU A 35 12.09 -0.89 13.29
C GLU A 35 11.76 -2.37 13.15
N LEU A 36 12.08 -2.92 12.00
CA LEU A 36 11.67 -4.22 11.51
C LEU A 36 12.90 -5.10 11.35
N ASN A 37 13.05 -6.05 12.29
CA ASN A 37 14.18 -6.98 12.30
C ASN A 37 13.78 -8.37 11.78
N GLU A 38 12.53 -8.78 11.97
CA GLU A 38 12.03 -10.11 11.63
C GLU A 38 10.54 -10.08 11.25
N PRO A 39 10.08 -10.93 10.30
CA PRO A 39 8.67 -11.07 9.96
C PRO A 39 7.84 -11.49 11.19
N GLY A 40 6.73 -10.83 11.46
CA GLY A 40 5.84 -11.27 12.55
C GLY A 40 4.69 -10.33 12.85
N TYR A 41 4.23 -10.38 14.10
CA TYR A 41 3.21 -9.47 14.63
C TYR A 41 3.85 -8.44 15.55
N LEU A 42 3.53 -7.18 15.33
CA LEU A 42 3.94 -6.06 16.17
C LEU A 42 2.77 -5.60 17.03
N LYS A 43 3.04 -5.16 18.26
CA LYS A 43 2.03 -4.46 19.07
C LYS A 43 2.01 -2.98 18.71
N CYS A 44 0.83 -2.41 18.60
CA CYS A 44 0.67 -0.96 18.46
C CYS A 44 1.26 -0.24 19.69
N LYS A 45 1.99 0.85 19.47
CA LYS A 45 2.59 1.63 20.56
C LYS A 45 1.57 2.38 21.43
N THR A 46 0.32 2.51 20.96
CA THR A 46 -0.75 3.23 21.66
C THR A 46 -1.87 2.32 22.18
N CYS A 47 -2.17 1.22 21.50
CA CYS A 47 -3.29 0.34 21.85
C CYS A 47 -2.89 -1.14 21.86
N GLN A 48 -3.79 -2.03 22.28
CA GLN A 48 -3.55 -3.47 22.29
C GLN A 48 -3.67 -4.13 20.90
N GLY A 49 -3.86 -3.35 19.83
CA GLY A 49 -3.95 -3.86 18.47
C GLY A 49 -2.63 -4.47 17.98
N THR A 50 -2.73 -5.54 17.20
CA THR A 50 -1.59 -6.20 16.55
C THR A 50 -1.51 -5.84 15.07
N ILE A 51 -0.30 -5.66 14.55
CA ILE A 51 0.00 -5.37 13.15
C ILE A 51 0.80 -6.53 12.58
N ASN A 52 0.35 -7.15 11.50
CA ASN A 52 1.11 -8.19 10.80
C ASN A 52 2.15 -7.54 9.87
N SER A 53 3.42 -7.54 10.26
CA SER A 53 4.55 -7.00 9.50
C SER A 53 5.15 -8.01 8.51
N SER A 54 4.77 -9.28 8.55
CA SER A 54 5.28 -10.30 7.60
C SER A 54 4.95 -9.98 6.15
N ARG A 55 3.96 -9.11 5.90
CA ARG A 55 3.64 -8.62 4.56
C ARG A 55 4.65 -7.59 4.04
N VAL A 56 5.38 -6.93 4.95
CA VAL A 56 6.36 -5.86 4.71
C VAL A 56 7.80 -6.42 4.68
N ILE A 57 8.13 -7.36 5.56
CA ILE A 57 9.47 -7.98 5.64
C ILE A 57 9.43 -9.31 4.90
N ARG A 58 9.98 -9.33 3.69
CA ARG A 58 10.13 -10.55 2.89
C ARG A 58 11.57 -10.73 2.38
N GLY A 59 12.54 -10.15 3.09
CA GLY A 59 13.90 -10.00 2.59
C GLY A 59 13.99 -8.92 1.52
N GLU A 60 15.06 -8.94 0.74
CA GLU A 60 15.25 -8.02 -0.37
C GLU A 60 14.30 -8.35 -1.53
N HIS A 61 13.38 -7.44 -1.84
CA HIS A 61 12.37 -7.65 -2.86
C HIS A 61 12.04 -6.36 -3.62
N PRO A 62 11.47 -6.46 -4.84
CA PRO A 62 11.19 -5.28 -5.64
C PRO A 62 10.03 -4.46 -5.07
N HIS A 63 10.21 -3.14 -5.07
CA HIS A 63 9.22 -2.16 -4.64
C HIS A 63 9.14 -1.02 -5.66
N ILE A 64 7.92 -0.58 -5.94
CA ILE A 64 7.65 0.62 -6.74
C ILE A 64 7.52 1.81 -5.81
N ILE A 65 8.32 2.85 -6.03
CA ILE A 65 8.13 4.16 -5.39
C ILE A 65 6.86 4.79 -5.95
N TRP A 66 5.94 5.24 -5.10
CA TRP A 66 4.73 5.90 -5.54
C TRP A 66 4.76 7.40 -5.25
N THR A 67 4.76 7.77 -3.98
CA THR A 67 4.91 9.17 -3.53
C THR A 67 6.00 9.27 -2.47
N SER A 68 6.44 10.48 -2.18
CA SER A 68 7.33 10.77 -1.07
C SER A 68 6.71 11.83 -0.19
N ASP A 69 6.62 11.55 1.10
CA ASP A 69 6.13 12.49 2.10
C ASP A 69 7.19 12.64 3.20
N GLU A 70 7.28 13.82 3.80
CA GLU A 70 8.09 14.02 5.00
C GLU A 70 7.23 13.68 6.23
N PHE A 71 7.72 12.76 7.07
CA PHE A 71 7.06 12.42 8.32
C PHE A 71 7.88 13.00 9.48
N GLU A 72 7.17 13.69 10.38
CA GLU A 72 7.69 14.13 11.66
C GLU A 72 7.13 13.22 12.75
N ASP A 73 8.02 12.60 13.54
CA ASP A 73 7.58 11.80 14.69
C ASP A 73 7.37 12.66 15.94
N LYS A 74 6.87 12.04 17.02
CA LYS A 74 6.56 12.73 18.28
C LYS A 74 7.78 13.37 18.97
N SER A 75 9.00 13.03 18.56
CA SER A 75 10.25 13.63 19.07
C SER A 75 10.69 14.86 18.26
N GLY A 76 9.95 15.23 17.21
CA GLY A 76 10.33 16.29 16.27
C GLY A 76 11.33 15.82 15.20
N TYR A 77 11.61 14.52 15.13
CA TYR A 77 12.48 13.96 14.10
C TYR A 77 11.74 13.94 12.76
N LYS A 78 12.26 14.70 11.79
CA LYS A 78 11.78 14.73 10.41
C LYS A 78 12.60 13.76 9.57
N ALA A 79 11.98 12.69 9.10
CA ALA A 79 12.55 11.80 8.11
C ALA A 79 11.70 11.79 6.84
N PRO A 80 12.33 11.84 5.65
CA PRO A 80 11.61 11.58 4.42
C PRO A 80 11.24 10.09 4.37
N PHE A 81 9.98 9.79 4.10
CA PHE A 81 9.53 8.44 3.76
C PHE A 81 9.04 8.41 2.33
N PHE A 82 9.10 7.22 1.75
CA PHE A 82 8.52 6.92 0.46
C PHE A 82 7.38 5.94 0.65
N SER A 83 6.21 6.28 0.11
CA SER A 83 5.12 5.33 -0.04
C SER A 83 5.47 4.38 -1.17
N VAL A 84 5.51 3.09 -0.86
CA VAL A 84 5.94 2.04 -1.79
C VAL A 84 4.91 0.96 -1.96
N ILE A 85 4.86 0.42 -3.18
CA ILE A 85 4.00 -0.70 -3.55
C ILE A 85 4.90 -1.93 -3.75
N PRO A 86 4.75 -2.99 -2.94
CA PRO A 86 5.56 -4.19 -3.09
C PRO A 86 5.17 -4.97 -4.35
N LEU A 87 6.17 -5.58 -4.98
CA LEU A 87 6.02 -6.47 -6.12
C LEU A 87 6.27 -7.92 -5.69
N THR A 88 5.44 -8.83 -6.19
CA THR A 88 5.65 -10.28 -6.02
C THR A 88 5.69 -10.99 -7.37
N SER A 89 6.56 -12.00 -7.47
CA SER A 89 6.72 -12.82 -8.68
C SER A 89 6.26 -14.28 -8.48
N GLU A 90 5.73 -14.63 -7.30
CA GLU A 90 5.38 -16.00 -6.95
C GLU A 90 4.23 -16.57 -7.80
N LYS A 91 4.58 -17.60 -8.59
CA LYS A 91 3.64 -18.50 -9.30
C LYS A 91 2.83 -19.42 -8.36
N ASN A 92 3.18 -19.55 -7.09
CA ASN A 92 2.58 -20.54 -6.18
C ASN A 92 1.36 -20.02 -5.40
N GLN A 93 0.95 -18.77 -5.62
CA GLN A 93 -0.29 -18.17 -5.09
C GLN A 93 -1.22 -17.72 -6.23
N THR A 94 -1.26 -18.47 -7.33
CA THR A 94 -2.05 -18.20 -8.54
C THR A 94 -3.57 -18.15 -8.35
N GLY A 95 -4.08 -18.24 -7.12
CA GLY A 95 -5.46 -17.87 -6.77
C GLY A 95 -5.59 -16.62 -5.89
N LEU A 96 -4.52 -16.19 -5.20
CA LEU A 96 -4.60 -15.17 -4.16
C LEU A 96 -4.37 -13.73 -4.66
N HIS A 97 -3.64 -13.57 -5.77
CA HIS A 97 -3.26 -12.26 -6.31
C HIS A 97 -3.67 -12.05 -7.77
N THR A 98 -4.30 -13.04 -8.38
CA THR A 98 -4.85 -12.96 -9.73
C THR A 98 -6.33 -12.58 -9.64
N GLY A 99 -6.74 -11.53 -10.34
CA GLY A 99 -8.15 -11.12 -10.40
C GLY A 99 -8.60 -10.20 -9.26
N LEU A 100 -7.73 -9.85 -8.31
CA LEU A 100 -8.06 -8.82 -7.32
C LEU A 100 -8.00 -7.42 -7.97
N PRO A 101 -9.00 -6.55 -7.76
CA PRO A 101 -9.00 -5.20 -8.32
C PRO A 101 -7.85 -4.34 -7.75
N THR A 102 -7.30 -4.72 -6.60
CA THR A 102 -6.16 -4.05 -5.94
C THR A 102 -4.81 -4.70 -6.25
N THR A 103 -4.74 -5.50 -7.32
CA THR A 103 -3.50 -6.08 -7.85
C THR A 103 -3.36 -5.75 -9.32
N LEU A 104 -2.14 -5.48 -9.77
CA LEU A 104 -1.84 -5.21 -11.18
C LEU A 104 -0.75 -6.14 -11.69
N PRO A 105 -1.00 -6.96 -12.72
CA PRO A 105 0.06 -7.69 -13.41
C PRO A 105 0.97 -6.73 -14.18
N ILE A 106 2.27 -6.84 -13.98
CA ILE A 106 3.31 -6.08 -14.66
C ILE A 106 4.19 -7.07 -15.42
N ASN A 107 4.22 -6.91 -16.74
CA ASN A 107 5.06 -7.75 -17.61
C ASN A 107 6.51 -7.24 -17.59
N PRO A 108 7.50 -8.14 -17.73
CA PRO A 108 8.90 -7.72 -17.77
C PRO A 108 9.16 -6.90 -19.05
N THR A 109 9.87 -5.78 -18.89
CA THR A 109 10.34 -4.95 -19.99
C THR A 109 11.79 -4.54 -19.73
N GLN A 110 12.52 -4.16 -20.79
CA GLN A 110 13.88 -3.63 -20.62
C GLN A 110 13.90 -2.39 -19.71
N LYS A 111 12.79 -1.64 -19.64
CA LYS A 111 12.70 -0.39 -18.89
C LYS A 111 12.43 -0.61 -17.40
N ASN A 112 11.63 -1.61 -17.05
CA ASN A 112 11.29 -1.92 -15.66
C ASN A 112 12.29 -2.88 -14.99
N GLY A 113 13.14 -3.55 -15.78
CA GLY A 113 14.23 -4.37 -15.26
C GLY A 113 13.78 -5.63 -14.54
N LEU A 114 12.52 -6.05 -14.72
CA LEU A 114 11.99 -7.29 -14.15
C LEU A 114 12.41 -8.49 -15.01
N ASP A 115 12.77 -9.59 -14.37
CA ASP A 115 13.16 -10.85 -15.01
C ASP A 115 11.94 -11.69 -15.45
N LYS A 116 10.83 -11.55 -14.72
CA LYS A 116 9.58 -12.27 -14.97
C LYS A 116 8.36 -11.41 -14.66
N LYS A 117 7.20 -11.90 -15.09
CA LYS A 117 5.91 -11.27 -14.75
C LYS A 117 5.77 -11.16 -13.24
N SER A 118 5.49 -9.96 -12.76
CA SER A 118 5.29 -9.65 -11.35
C SER A 118 3.91 -9.02 -11.14
N TYR A 119 3.47 -8.94 -9.89
CA TYR A 119 2.19 -8.36 -9.50
C TYR A 119 2.43 -7.25 -8.49
N ALA A 120 1.98 -6.03 -8.81
CA ALA A 120 1.98 -4.91 -7.87
C ALA A 120 0.80 -5.07 -6.90
N LEU A 121 1.12 -5.12 -5.61
CA LEU A 121 0.14 -5.33 -4.54
C LEU A 121 -0.31 -3.98 -3.98
N VAL A 122 -1.18 -3.28 -4.71
CA VAL A 122 -1.62 -1.90 -4.39
C VAL A 122 -2.24 -1.79 -2.98
N HIS A 123 -3.00 -2.80 -2.57
CA HIS A 123 -3.59 -2.88 -1.22
C HIS A 123 -2.56 -3.07 -0.09
N GLN A 124 -1.28 -3.26 -0.42
CA GLN A 124 -0.18 -3.39 0.53
C GLN A 124 0.75 -2.18 0.45
N LEU A 125 0.26 -1.01 0.02
CA LEU A 125 1.02 0.24 0.09
C LEU A 125 1.43 0.53 1.55
N PHE A 126 2.70 0.87 1.78
CA PHE A 126 3.21 1.30 3.08
C PHE A 126 4.34 2.32 2.91
N ALA A 127 4.69 3.04 3.98
CA ALA A 127 5.74 4.04 3.93
C ALA A 127 7.07 3.50 4.49
N VAL A 128 8.16 3.71 3.75
CA VAL A 128 9.52 3.28 4.09
C VAL A 128 10.42 4.48 4.27
N GLU A 129 11.24 4.49 5.31
CA GLU A 129 12.19 5.57 5.54
C GLU A 129 13.21 5.66 4.40
N ALA A 130 13.55 6.87 3.97
CA ALA A 130 14.48 7.15 2.89
C ALA A 130 15.86 6.48 3.03
N ASN A 131 16.34 6.22 4.25
CA ASN A 131 17.64 5.58 4.47
C ASN A 131 17.65 4.13 3.98
N CYS A 132 16.50 3.47 3.86
CA CYS A 132 16.40 2.13 3.25
C CYS A 132 16.76 2.14 1.74
N PHE A 133 16.83 3.32 1.11
CA PHE A 133 17.22 3.49 -0.29
C PHE A 133 18.63 4.06 -0.44
N LYS A 134 19.44 4.00 0.62
CA LYS A 134 20.82 4.50 0.61
C LYS A 134 21.80 3.39 0.96
N ASP A 135 23.00 3.47 0.37
CA ASP A 135 24.14 2.64 0.76
C ASP A 135 24.72 3.08 2.13
N LYS A 136 25.71 2.34 2.62
CA LYS A 136 26.39 2.64 3.89
C LYS A 136 27.13 3.99 3.88
N ALA A 137 27.44 4.54 2.70
CA ALA A 137 28.06 5.84 2.51
C ALA A 137 27.02 6.98 2.38
N GLY A 138 25.72 6.66 2.43
CA GLY A 138 24.63 7.62 2.31
C GLY A 138 24.27 8.00 0.88
N ASN A 139 24.81 7.33 -0.14
CA ASN A 139 24.42 7.54 -1.54
C ASN A 139 23.14 6.78 -1.84
N TRP A 140 22.29 7.33 -2.72
CA TRP A 140 21.12 6.60 -3.19
C TRP A 140 21.53 5.31 -3.91
N LEU A 141 20.79 4.23 -3.66
CA LEU A 141 20.93 2.99 -4.42
C LEU A 141 20.66 3.26 -5.91
N GLU A 142 21.22 2.41 -6.76
CA GLU A 142 20.86 2.39 -8.16
C GLU A 142 19.44 1.84 -8.31
N ARG A 143 18.60 2.52 -9.10
CA ARG A 143 17.27 2.00 -9.43
C ARG A 143 17.42 0.79 -10.34
N THR A 144 16.60 -0.23 -10.11
CA THR A 144 16.55 -1.42 -10.97
C THR A 144 15.84 -1.14 -12.29
N GLY A 145 14.83 -0.27 -12.25
CA GLY A 145 14.06 0.09 -13.43
C GLY A 145 12.99 1.13 -13.13
N GLN A 146 12.09 1.32 -14.09
CA GLN A 146 10.94 2.20 -13.95
C GLN A 146 9.74 1.69 -14.73
N LEU A 147 8.55 1.96 -14.19
CA LEU A 147 7.29 1.71 -14.85
C LEU A 147 7.07 2.62 -16.04
N GLU A 148 6.35 2.08 -17.02
CA GLU A 148 5.81 2.86 -18.13
C GLU A 148 4.58 3.67 -17.69
N LYS A 149 4.20 4.63 -18.52
CA LYS A 149 3.06 5.49 -18.21
C LYS A 149 1.78 4.68 -18.02
N ALA A 150 1.51 3.72 -18.92
CA ALA A 150 0.33 2.86 -18.85
C ALA A 150 0.24 2.08 -17.52
N ASP A 151 1.36 1.53 -17.04
CA ASP A 151 1.40 0.83 -15.74
C ASP A 151 1.14 1.79 -14.58
N LYS A 152 1.69 3.02 -14.64
CA LYS A 152 1.44 4.03 -13.61
C LYS A 152 -0.04 4.44 -13.59
N ASP A 153 -0.61 4.75 -14.73
CA ASP A 153 -2.02 5.14 -14.84
C ASP A 153 -2.93 4.01 -14.31
N ALA A 154 -2.60 2.75 -14.61
CA ALA A 154 -3.35 1.59 -14.09
C ALA A 154 -3.19 1.36 -12.58
N ILE A 155 -2.04 1.70 -11.98
CA ILE A 155 -1.85 1.68 -10.53
C ILE A 155 -2.66 2.81 -9.88
N ASP A 156 -2.68 4.00 -10.47
CA ASP A 156 -3.41 5.16 -9.93
C ASP A 156 -4.91 4.86 -9.82
N GLU A 157 -5.51 4.29 -10.87
CA GLU A 157 -6.92 3.86 -10.85
C GLU A 157 -7.19 2.81 -9.76
N ARG A 158 -6.25 1.90 -9.50
CA ARG A 158 -6.38 0.90 -8.44
C ARG A 158 -6.22 1.48 -7.05
N LEU A 159 -5.40 2.52 -6.90
CA LEU A 159 -5.27 3.27 -5.65
C LEU A 159 -6.55 4.04 -5.36
N LYS A 160 -7.12 4.72 -6.36
CA LYS A 160 -8.42 5.38 -6.22
C LYS A 160 -9.50 4.40 -5.80
N PHE A 161 -9.58 3.25 -6.47
CA PHE A 161 -10.48 2.16 -6.09
C PHE A 161 -10.24 1.69 -4.65
N HIS A 162 -8.98 1.40 -4.28
CA HIS A 162 -8.63 0.88 -2.95
C HIS A 162 -8.92 1.87 -1.81
N LEU A 163 -8.67 3.16 -2.06
CA LEU A 163 -8.89 4.22 -1.08
C LEU A 163 -10.33 4.73 -1.05
N GLY A 164 -11.21 4.20 -1.93
CA GLY A 164 -12.60 4.67 -2.06
C GLY A 164 -12.68 6.10 -2.63
N LEU A 165 -11.66 6.54 -3.35
CA LEU A 165 -11.54 7.89 -3.96
C LEU A 165 -11.98 7.89 -5.43
N ILE A 166 -12.89 7.01 -5.81
CA ILE A 166 -13.47 7.05 -7.16
C ILE A 166 -14.19 8.39 -7.28
N ASP A 167 -13.84 9.18 -8.30
CA ASP A 167 -14.49 10.47 -8.59
C ASP A 167 -16.00 10.24 -8.68
N ASN A 168 -16.74 10.67 -7.64
CA ASN A 168 -18.14 10.29 -7.35
C ASN A 168 -18.37 8.78 -7.15
N PRO A 169 -18.23 8.23 -5.93
CA PRO A 169 -18.99 7.01 -5.62
C PRO A 169 -20.47 7.39 -5.74
N SER A 170 -21.21 6.75 -6.65
CA SER A 170 -22.66 6.90 -6.65
C SER A 170 -23.20 6.52 -5.28
N ASP A 171 -24.36 7.04 -4.88
CA ASP A 171 -25.00 6.69 -3.59
C ASP A 171 -25.14 5.16 -3.43
N GLU A 172 -25.22 4.44 -4.56
CA GLU A 172 -25.28 2.98 -4.66
C GLU A 172 -23.94 2.24 -4.54
N TRP A 173 -22.79 2.91 -4.51
CA TRP A 173 -21.48 2.24 -4.54
C TRP A 173 -21.28 1.33 -3.32
N PHE A 174 -21.69 1.81 -2.15
CA PHE A 174 -21.62 1.04 -0.91
C PHE A 174 -22.55 -0.18 -0.98
N ILE A 175 -23.75 -0.02 -1.54
CA ILE A 175 -24.73 -1.10 -1.72
C ILE A 175 -24.17 -2.20 -2.65
N LYS A 176 -23.55 -1.80 -3.77
CA LYS A 176 -23.05 -2.74 -4.78
C LYS A 176 -21.77 -3.49 -4.39
N ASN A 177 -21.01 -2.97 -3.43
CA ASN A 177 -19.68 -3.49 -3.10
C ASN A 177 -19.52 -3.95 -1.64
N ALA A 178 -20.46 -3.63 -0.75
CA ALA A 178 -20.43 -4.13 0.62
C ALA A 178 -20.94 -5.57 0.67
N ASN A 179 -20.15 -6.46 1.27
CA ASN A 179 -20.64 -7.79 1.61
C ASN A 179 -21.54 -7.75 2.87
N ILE A 180 -22.37 -8.78 3.04
CA ILE A 180 -23.35 -8.88 4.15
C ILE A 180 -22.69 -8.72 5.52
N GLU A 181 -21.46 -9.21 5.71
CA GLU A 181 -20.72 -9.04 6.98
C GLU A 181 -20.38 -7.58 7.28
N THR A 182 -19.99 -6.82 6.25
CA THR A 182 -19.64 -5.40 6.38
C THR A 182 -20.87 -4.58 6.69
N LEU A 183 -21.98 -4.84 5.98
CA LEU A 183 -23.27 -4.23 6.26
C LEU A 183 -23.71 -4.51 7.70
N LYS A 184 -23.66 -5.77 8.14
CA LYS A 184 -24.01 -6.15 9.52
C LYS A 184 -23.21 -5.36 10.56
N LYS A 185 -21.90 -5.19 10.36
CA LYS A 185 -21.04 -4.42 11.29
C LYS A 185 -21.39 -2.94 11.32
N VAL A 186 -21.68 -2.34 10.17
CA VAL A 186 -22.06 -0.92 10.07
C VAL A 186 -23.43 -0.68 10.73
N PHE A 187 -24.43 -1.51 10.44
CA PHE A 187 -25.76 -1.40 11.04
C PHE A 187 -25.81 -1.75 12.52
N TYR A 188 -24.89 -2.58 13.03
CA TYR A 188 -24.84 -2.89 14.46
C TYR A 188 -24.35 -1.70 15.31
N LEU A 189 -23.69 -0.73 14.69
CA LEU A 189 -23.16 0.46 15.36
C LEU A 189 -24.17 1.62 15.38
N LEU A 190 -25.28 1.50 14.64
CA LEU A 190 -26.34 2.49 14.64
C LEU A 190 -27.33 2.25 15.79
N PRO A 191 -27.85 3.32 16.43
CA PRO A 191 -28.99 3.22 17.33
C PRO A 191 -30.18 2.56 16.63
N ASP A 192 -30.95 1.71 17.34
CA ASP A 192 -32.02 0.90 16.73
C ASP A 192 -33.02 1.69 15.88
N LYS A 193 -33.33 2.93 16.28
CA LYS A 193 -34.23 3.82 15.54
C LYS A 193 -33.66 4.28 14.20
N GLU A 194 -32.36 4.58 14.15
CA GLU A 194 -31.65 5.00 12.93
C GLU A 194 -31.34 3.80 12.04
N LYS A 195 -31.14 2.62 12.65
CA LYS A 195 -30.90 1.36 11.96
C LYS A 195 -32.11 0.90 11.15
N SER A 196 -33.33 0.97 11.71
CA SER A 196 -34.56 0.63 10.98
C SER A 196 -34.80 1.56 9.81
N GLN A 197 -34.63 2.88 10.01
CA GLN A 197 -34.79 3.87 8.96
C GLN A 197 -33.77 3.69 7.82
N ALA A 198 -32.51 3.47 8.15
CA ALA A 198 -31.46 3.24 7.15
C ALA A 198 -31.62 1.91 6.39
N ILE A 199 -32.28 0.90 6.97
CA ILE A 199 -32.64 -0.33 6.26
C ILE A 199 -33.83 -0.11 5.32
N GLU A 200 -34.85 0.63 5.75
CA GLU A 200 -36.01 0.96 4.91
C GLU A 200 -35.62 1.80 3.68
N GLU A 201 -34.79 2.84 3.86
CA GLU A 201 -34.28 3.68 2.76
C GLU A 201 -33.45 2.89 1.74
N LEU A 202 -32.81 1.79 2.16
CA LEU A 202 -32.05 0.92 1.25
C LEU A 202 -32.92 -0.06 0.48
N ILE A 203 -34.06 -0.48 1.04
CA ILE A 203 -35.01 -1.38 0.36
C ILE A 203 -35.79 -0.60 -0.70
N ASP A 204 -36.14 0.65 -0.44
CA ASP A 204 -36.87 1.52 -1.39
C ASP A 204 -36.01 1.96 -2.59
N LEU A 205 -34.68 1.84 -2.52
CA LEU A 205 -33.76 2.07 -3.65
C LEU A 205 -33.71 0.91 -4.64
N GLU A 206 -34.26 -0.27 -4.31
CA GLU A 206 -34.31 -1.45 -5.20
C GLU A 206 -35.65 -1.62 -5.95
N SER A 207 -36.61 -0.70 -5.76
CA SER A 207 -37.94 -0.69 -6.42
C SER A 207 -38.07 0.40 -7.48
#